data_AF-A0A0Q7R3T3-F1
#
_entry.id   AF-A0A0Q7R3T3-F1
#
_cell.length_a   1.000
_cell.length_b   1.000
_cell.length_c   1.000
_cell.angle_alpha   90.00
_cell.angle_beta   90.00
_cell.angle_gamma   90.00
#
_symmetry.space_group_name_H-M   'P 1'
#
loop_
_entity.id
_entity.type
_entity.pdbx_description
1 polymer ?
#
loop_
_entity_poly.entity_id
_entity_poly.type
_entity_poly.pdbx_seq_one_letter_code
_entity_poly.pdbx_strand_id
1 'polypeptide(L)'
;MSVEAQVIADRIDDEPPSEKRQRSGDRRARDRRKPGSRINKGAPRNSLLKAVGAFGVVFSTAAFVLTLLGGQMLNLPSTIVAVGFEAAALVTSVLLLALGSIELRLVEIRLELMMLNGGMRGEDRREGDRRE
;
A
#
# COMPACT_ATOMS: atom_id res chain seq x y z
N MET A 1 -22.53 18.79 -10.60
CA MET A 1 -21.67 18.90 -11.80
C MET A 1 -20.29 18.29 -11.56
N SER A 2 -20.24 17.00 -11.22
CA SER A 2 -18.99 16.23 -11.09
C SER A 2 -19.08 14.81 -11.66
N VAL A 3 -20.30 14.38 -12.02
CA VAL A 3 -20.55 13.04 -12.57
C VAL A 3 -20.25 12.99 -14.07
N GLU A 4 -20.42 14.11 -14.79
CA GLU A 4 -20.19 14.17 -16.24
C GLU A 4 -18.70 14.17 -16.62
N ALA A 5 -17.81 14.69 -15.76
CA ALA A 5 -16.36 14.65 -15.99
C ALA A 5 -15.77 13.24 -15.79
N GLN A 6 -16.40 12.42 -14.95
CA GLN A 6 -15.94 11.06 -14.65
C GLN A 6 -16.36 10.06 -15.74
N VAL A 7 -17.55 10.25 -16.32
CA VAL A 7 -18.05 9.43 -17.45
C VAL A 7 -17.28 9.69 -18.75
N ILE A 8 -16.66 10.87 -18.91
CA ILE A 8 -15.85 11.20 -20.09
C ILE A 8 -14.43 10.64 -19.96
N ALA A 9 -13.85 10.58 -18.76
CA ALA A 9 -12.56 9.94 -18.52
C ALA A 9 -12.63 8.41 -18.72
N ASP A 10 -13.72 7.76 -18.26
CA ASP A 10 -13.92 6.32 -18.45
C ASP A 10 -14.18 5.90 -19.91
N ARG A 11 -14.49 6.86 -20.81
CA ARG A 11 -14.84 6.57 -22.22
C ARG A 11 -13.69 6.80 -23.21
N ILE A 12 -12.57 7.37 -22.75
CA ILE A 12 -11.41 7.69 -23.61
C ILE A 12 -10.37 6.56 -23.61
N ASP A 13 -10.37 5.68 -22.60
CA ASP A 13 -9.38 4.58 -22.50
C ASP A 13 -9.78 3.28 -23.21
N ASP A 14 -11.05 3.05 -23.59
CA ASP A 14 -11.48 1.72 -24.05
C ASP A 14 -12.52 1.74 -25.21
N GLU A 15 -12.12 2.10 -26.44
CA GLU A 15 -12.51 1.39 -27.69
C GLU A 15 -12.10 2.12 -29.00
N PRO A 16 -12.02 1.46 -30.19
CA PRO A 16 -11.85 0.01 -30.52
C PRO A 16 -10.83 -0.20 -31.71
N PRO A 17 -10.57 -1.43 -32.23
CA PRO A 17 -11.50 -1.98 -33.22
C PRO A 17 -11.83 -3.46 -33.00
N SER A 18 -13.09 -3.76 -33.28
CA SER A 18 -13.61 -5.05 -33.70
C SER A 18 -12.60 -5.89 -34.49
N GLU A 19 -12.31 -7.10 -34.00
CA GLU A 19 -12.33 -8.37 -34.76
C GLU A 19 -11.59 -9.46 -33.97
N LYS A 20 -12.18 -10.67 -33.94
CA LYS A 20 -11.66 -11.95 -33.42
C LYS A 20 -12.11 -12.35 -32.02
N ARG A 21 -13.41 -12.62 -31.92
CA ARG A 21 -14.07 -13.57 -30.99
C ARG A 21 -13.54 -15.04 -31.05
N GLN A 22 -12.33 -15.32 -31.56
CA GLN A 22 -11.90 -16.70 -31.87
C GLN A 22 -10.48 -17.11 -31.42
N ARG A 23 -9.81 -16.39 -30.50
CA ARG A 23 -8.46 -16.79 -30.02
C ARG A 23 -8.26 -16.69 -28.49
N SER A 24 -9.32 -16.88 -27.71
CA SER A 24 -9.30 -16.62 -26.25
C SER A 24 -8.69 -17.74 -25.38
N GLY A 25 -8.48 -18.94 -25.92
CA GLY A 25 -7.92 -20.07 -25.14
C GLY A 25 -6.39 -20.03 -24.96
N ASP A 26 -5.66 -19.64 -26.00
CA ASP A 26 -4.20 -19.85 -26.04
C ASP A 26 -3.37 -18.70 -25.45
N ARG A 27 -3.91 -17.47 -25.44
CA ARG A 27 -3.18 -16.30 -24.92
C ARG A 27 -3.07 -16.31 -23.39
N ARG A 28 -4.09 -16.79 -22.67
CA ARG A 28 -4.06 -16.91 -21.20
C ARG A 28 -3.02 -17.92 -20.70
N ALA A 29 -2.73 -18.97 -21.46
CA ALA A 29 -1.68 -19.93 -21.14
C ALA A 29 -0.27 -19.40 -21.47
N ARG A 30 -0.15 -18.52 -22.48
CA ARG A 30 1.14 -17.95 -22.92
C ARG A 30 1.62 -16.81 -22.02
N ASP A 31 0.71 -16.00 -21.47
CA ASP A 31 1.10 -14.95 -20.51
C ASP A 31 1.59 -15.50 -19.17
N ARG A 32 1.08 -16.67 -18.74
CA ARG A 32 1.61 -17.38 -17.56
C ARG A 32 3.07 -17.85 -17.72
N ARG A 33 3.62 -17.84 -18.94
CA ARG A 33 4.99 -18.28 -19.26
C ARG A 33 5.99 -17.14 -19.43
N LYS A 34 5.57 -15.86 -19.34
CA LYS A 34 6.52 -14.73 -19.38
C LYS A 34 7.16 -14.51 -18.00
N PRO A 35 8.50 -14.55 -17.88
CA PRO A 35 9.18 -14.12 -16.67
C PRO A 35 8.85 -12.62 -16.47
N GLY A 36 8.11 -12.30 -15.41
CA GLY A 36 7.60 -10.96 -15.13
C GLY A 36 6.07 -10.83 -15.10
N SER A 37 5.30 -11.77 -15.66
CA SER A 37 3.82 -11.71 -15.64
C SER A 37 3.18 -12.20 -14.33
N ARG A 38 3.96 -12.81 -13.42
CA ARG A 38 3.49 -13.28 -12.10
C ARG A 38 3.61 -12.26 -10.99
N ILE A 39 4.27 -11.14 -11.25
CA ILE A 39 4.46 -10.07 -10.28
C ILE A 39 3.20 -9.24 -10.31
N ASN A 40 2.40 -9.33 -9.25
CA ASN A 40 1.24 -8.46 -9.08
C ASN A 40 1.76 -7.02 -8.91
N LYS A 41 1.88 -6.27 -10.02
CA LYS A 41 2.28 -4.85 -10.00
C LYS A 41 1.33 -4.00 -9.14
N GLY A 42 0.13 -4.51 -8.89
CA GLY A 42 -0.86 -3.92 -7.99
C GLY A 42 -0.75 -4.36 -6.53
N ALA A 43 0.36 -4.96 -6.09
CA ALA A 43 0.58 -5.20 -4.66
C ALA A 43 0.42 -3.85 -3.92
N PRO A 44 -0.53 -3.75 -2.97
CA PRO A 44 -0.86 -2.48 -2.35
C PRO A 44 0.37 -1.92 -1.65
N ARG A 45 0.86 -0.77 -2.13
CA ARG A 45 1.99 -0.03 -1.56
C ARG A 45 1.60 0.78 -0.32
N ASN A 46 0.34 0.69 0.08
CA ASN A 46 -0.25 1.58 1.07
C ASN A 46 -0.64 0.74 2.29
N SER A 47 0.06 0.92 3.41
CA SER A 47 -0.39 0.40 4.71
C SER A 47 -1.39 1.40 5.32
N LEU A 48 -2.61 0.93 5.57
CA LEU A 48 -3.62 1.73 6.28
C LEU A 48 -3.18 2.05 7.70
N LEU A 49 -2.48 1.14 8.39
CA LEU A 49 -1.91 1.40 9.72
C LEU A 49 -0.91 2.56 9.69
N LYS A 50 -0.05 2.60 8.66
CA LYS A 50 0.91 3.70 8.51
C LYS A 50 0.19 5.03 8.30
N ALA A 51 -0.85 5.05 7.48
CA ALA A 51 -1.65 6.25 7.25
C ALA A 51 -2.36 6.71 8.53
N VAL A 52 -3.07 5.81 9.22
CA VAL A 52 -3.77 6.10 10.48
C VAL A 52 -2.79 6.56 11.56
N GLY A 53 -1.64 5.90 11.71
CA GLY A 53 -0.59 6.30 12.64
C GLY A 53 -0.04 7.69 12.33
N ALA A 54 0.19 8.02 11.06
CA ALA A 54 0.68 9.34 10.66
C ALA A 54 -0.34 10.45 10.98
N PHE A 55 -1.62 10.23 10.65
CA PHE A 55 -2.69 11.16 11.02
C PHE A 55 -2.83 11.29 12.54
N GLY A 56 -2.75 10.18 13.26
CA GLY A 56 -2.78 10.15 14.72
C GLY A 56 -1.66 10.98 15.34
N VAL A 57 -0.42 10.85 14.85
CA VAL A 57 0.71 11.64 15.36
C VAL A 57 0.49 13.13 15.14
N VAL A 58 0.09 13.55 13.92
CA VAL A 58 -0.17 14.97 13.63
C VAL A 58 -1.28 15.52 14.52
N PHE A 59 -2.40 14.79 14.61
CA PHE A 59 -3.55 15.20 15.41
C PHE A 59 -3.23 15.27 16.91
N SER A 60 -2.63 14.21 17.47
CA SER A 60 -2.26 14.18 18.89
C SER A 60 -1.23 15.24 19.25
N THR A 61 -0.26 15.51 18.37
CA THR A 61 0.73 16.58 18.60
C THR A 61 0.06 17.95 18.58
N ALA A 62 -0.84 18.20 17.62
CA ALA A 62 -1.59 19.45 17.55
C ALA A 62 -2.49 19.65 18.78
N ALA A 63 -3.22 18.60 19.19
CA ALA A 63 -4.04 18.62 20.41
C ALA A 63 -3.20 18.92 21.65
N PHE A 64 -2.06 18.24 21.81
CA PHE A 64 -1.14 18.45 22.93
C PHE A 64 -0.63 19.90 23.00
N VAL A 65 -0.21 20.45 21.86
CA VAL A 65 0.25 21.85 21.77
C VAL A 65 -0.87 22.83 22.11
N LEU A 66 -2.09 22.59 21.63
CA LEU A 66 -3.26 23.41 21.94
C LEU A 66 -3.63 23.34 23.42
N THR A 67 -3.55 22.17 24.04
CA THR A 67 -3.83 21.99 25.47
C THR A 67 -2.83 22.76 26.34
N LEU A 68 -1.54 22.75 25.97
CA LEU A 68 -0.52 23.53 26.67
C LEU A 68 -0.73 25.04 26.47
N LEU A 69 -0.90 25.50 25.23
CA LEU A 69 -1.13 26.92 24.91
C LEU A 69 -2.41 27.45 25.55
N GLY A 70 -3.49 26.68 25.48
CA GLY A 70 -4.78 27.01 26.06
C GLY A 70 -4.72 27.07 27.58
N GLY A 71 -4.06 26.11 28.23
CA GLY A 71 -3.83 26.12 29.67
C GLY A 71 -3.07 27.37 30.12
N GLN A 72 -2.02 27.75 29.38
CA GLN A 72 -1.25 28.96 29.68
C GLN A 72 -2.04 30.25 29.43
N MET A 73 -2.77 30.35 28.32
CA MET A 73 -3.56 31.54 27.95
C MET A 73 -4.74 31.78 28.90
N LEU A 74 -5.40 30.71 29.34
CA LEU A 74 -6.56 30.77 30.23
C LEU A 74 -6.17 30.71 31.72
N ASN A 75 -4.87 30.60 32.01
CA ASN A 75 -4.32 30.42 33.35
C ASN A 75 -5.01 29.26 34.12
N LEU A 76 -5.41 28.24 33.37
CA LEU A 76 -6.08 27.05 33.90
C LEU A 76 -5.00 26.02 34.24
N PRO A 77 -5.05 25.41 35.44
CA PRO A 77 -4.16 24.30 35.76
C PRO A 77 -4.47 23.15 34.81
N SER A 78 -3.49 22.78 33.97
CA SER A 78 -3.60 21.60 33.12
C SER A 78 -3.68 20.36 34.02
N THR A 79 -4.81 19.67 33.98
CA THR A 79 -5.02 18.46 34.77
C THR A 79 -4.02 17.38 34.34
N ILE A 80 -3.27 16.79 35.28
CA ILE A 80 -2.28 15.73 35.01
C ILE A 80 -2.90 14.59 34.19
N VAL A 81 -4.18 14.29 34.43
CA VAL A 81 -4.95 13.27 33.70
C VAL A 81 -5.08 13.60 32.21
N ALA A 82 -5.34 14.87 31.85
CA ALA A 82 -5.51 15.29 30.46
C ALA A 82 -4.18 15.20 29.69
N VAL A 83 -3.10 15.72 30.28
CA VAL A 83 -1.75 15.65 29.71
C VAL A 83 -1.30 14.19 29.55
N GLY A 84 -1.56 13.35 30.56
CA GLY A 84 -1.25 11.92 30.51
C GLY A 84 -2.01 11.18 29.40
N PHE A 85 -3.30 11.50 29.22
CA PHE A 85 -4.12 10.93 28.15
C PHE A 85 -3.60 11.32 26.76
N GLU A 86 -3.26 12.59 26.54
CA GLU A 86 -2.72 13.07 25.26
C GLU A 86 -1.36 12.45 24.94
N ALA A 87 -0.49 12.34 25.94
CA ALA A 87 0.79 11.66 25.79
C ALA A 87 0.60 10.17 25.42
N ALA A 88 -0.33 9.47 26.07
CA ALA A 88 -0.64 8.08 25.73
C ALA A 88 -1.21 7.94 24.30
N ALA A 89 -2.07 8.86 23.87
CA ALA A 89 -2.61 8.88 22.50
C ALA A 89 -1.53 9.12 21.45
N LEU A 90 -0.57 10.01 21.75
CA LEU A 90 0.59 10.25 20.88
C LEU A 90 1.47 9.01 20.78
N VAL A 91 1.81 8.37 21.90
CA VAL A 91 2.61 7.13 21.93
C VAL A 91 1.91 6.02 21.12
N THR A 92 0.61 5.85 21.30
CA THR A 92 -0.18 4.85 20.58
C THR A 92 -0.14 5.13 19.07
N SER A 93 -0.25 6.39 18.67
CA SER A 93 -0.18 6.79 17.25
C SER A 93 1.20 6.52 16.64
N VAL A 94 2.28 6.77 17.39
CA VAL A 94 3.65 6.44 16.98
C VAL A 94 3.82 4.92 16.82
N LEU A 95 3.26 4.13 17.73
CA LEU A 95 3.31 2.66 17.64
C LEU A 95 2.56 2.16 16.39
N LEU A 96 1.38 2.70 16.09
CA LEU A 96 0.65 2.37 14.87
C LEU A 96 1.43 2.72 13.61
N LEU A 97 2.10 3.88 13.61
CA LEU A 97 2.95 4.30 12.51
C LEU A 97 4.14 3.35 12.31
N ALA A 98 4.78 2.92 13.40
CA ALA A 98 5.87 1.96 13.37
C ALA A 98 5.41 0.58 12.90
N LEU A 99 4.25 0.09 13.36
CA LEU A 99 3.67 -1.16 12.88
C LEU A 99 3.35 -1.10 11.38
N GLY A 100 2.77 0.00 10.91
CA GLY A 100 2.49 0.19 9.50
C GLY A 100 3.75 0.29 8.62
N SER A 101 4.87 0.81 9.17
CA SER A 101 6.15 0.83 8.45
C SER A 101 6.77 -0.57 8.35
N ILE A 102 6.66 -1.37 9.41
CA ILE A 102 7.09 -2.79 9.42
C ILE A 102 6.25 -3.59 8.42
N GLU A 103 4.93 -3.43 8.41
CA GLU A 103 4.03 -4.11 7.47
C GLU A 103 4.46 -3.86 6.02
N LEU A 104 4.74 -2.59 5.67
CA LEU A 104 5.16 -2.21 4.32
C LEU A 104 6.51 -2.84 3.96
N ARG A 105 7.45 -2.92 4.91
CA ARG A 105 8.74 -3.59 4.71
C ARG A 105 8.60 -5.11 4.55
N LEU A 106 7.68 -5.74 5.27
CA LEU A 106 7.39 -7.16 5.12
C LEU A 106 6.76 -7.48 3.76
N VAL A 107 5.89 -6.62 3.25
CA VAL A 107 5.33 -6.74 1.89
C VAL A 107 6.44 -6.64 0.85
N GLU A 108 7.35 -5.69 1.00
CA GLU A 108 8.51 -5.53 0.11
C GLU A 108 9.41 -6.77 0.10
N ILE A 109 9.83 -7.26 1.28
CA ILE A 109 10.65 -8.47 1.40
C ILE A 109 9.93 -9.69 0.80
N ARG A 110 8.61 -9.83 1.02
CA ARG A 110 7.84 -10.93 0.43
C ARG A 110 7.84 -10.88 -1.10
N LEU A 111 7.74 -9.68 -1.69
CA LEU A 111 7.80 -9.49 -3.13
C LEU A 111 9.20 -9.80 -3.68
N GLU A 112 10.26 -9.32 -3.02
CA GLU A 112 11.65 -9.65 -3.36
C GLU A 112 11.89 -11.17 -3.34
N LEU A 113 11.42 -11.85 -2.30
CA LEU A 113 11.50 -13.31 -2.18
C LEU A 113 10.69 -14.03 -3.28
N MET A 114 9.52 -13.51 -3.67
CA MET A 114 8.77 -14.05 -4.81
C MET A 114 9.51 -13.87 -6.14
N MET A 115 10.26 -12.78 -6.30
CA MET A 115 11.11 -12.54 -7.47
C MET A 115 12.30 -13.50 -7.51
N LEU A 116 12.96 -13.73 -6.37
CA LEU A 116 14.08 -14.67 -6.25
C LEU A 116 13.63 -16.14 -6.43
N ASN A 117 12.58 -16.57 -5.73
CA ASN A 117 12.03 -17.93 -5.85
C ASN A 117 11.35 -18.20 -7.21
N GLY A 118 10.91 -17.15 -7.90
CA GLY A 118 10.37 -17.24 -9.26
C GLY A 118 11.41 -17.51 -10.33
N GLY A 119 12.68 -17.13 -10.09
CA GLY A 119 13.81 -17.38 -11.00
C GLY A 119 14.35 -18.81 -10.94
N MET A 120 14.39 -19.40 -9.74
CA MET A 120 15.05 -20.69 -9.49
C MET A 120 14.38 -21.88 -10.20
N ARG A 121 13.07 -21.82 -10.46
CA ARG A 121 12.34 -22.90 -11.17
C ARG A 121 12.49 -22.87 -12.70
N GLY A 122 13.10 -21.83 -13.25
CA GLY A 122 13.33 -21.68 -14.69
C GLY A 122 14.65 -22.27 -15.18
N GLU A 123 15.67 -22.34 -14.31
CA GLU A 123 17.00 -22.85 -14.66
C GLU A 123 17.04 -24.39 -14.66
N ASP A 124 16.44 -25.05 -13.68
CA ASP A 124 16.45 -26.53 -13.59
C ASP A 124 15.72 -27.24 -14.75
N ARG A 125 14.89 -26.55 -15.53
CA ARG A 125 14.13 -27.14 -16.64
C ARG A 125 14.78 -26.93 -18.01
N ARG A 126 15.84 -26.16 -18.12
CA ARG A 126 16.49 -25.87 -19.41
C ARG A 126 17.64 -26.81 -19.77
N GLU A 127 18.05 -27.69 -18.85
CA GLU A 127 19.18 -28.59 -19.08
C GLU A 127 18.78 -29.95 -19.70
N GLY A 128 17.48 -30.23 -19.84
CA GLY A 128 16.98 -31.53 -20.32
C GLY A 128 16.75 -31.66 -21.84
N ASP A 129 16.91 -30.59 -22.64
CA ASP A 129 16.42 -30.56 -24.03
C ASP A 129 17.53 -30.34 -25.08
N ARG A 130 18.78 -30.67 -24.73
CA ARG A 130 19.91 -30.69 -25.68
C ARG A 130 20.70 -31.97 -25.51
N ARG A 131 20.23 -33.05 -26.14
CA ARG A 131 21.02 -34.20 -26.62
C ARG A 131 20.08 -35.16 -27.36
N GLU A 132 19.68 -34.75 -28.56
CA GLU A 132 19.46 -35.64 -29.72
C GLU A 132 20.15 -35.01 -30.93
#